data_AF-A0A9P7RYJ9-F1
#
_entry.id   AF-A0A9P7RYJ9-F1
#
_cell.length_a   1.000
_cell.length_b   1.000
_cell.length_c   1.000
_cell.angle_alpha   90.00
_cell.angle_beta   90.00
_cell.angle_gamma   90.00
#
_symmetry.space_group_name_H-M   'P 1'
#
loop_
_entity.id
_entity.type
_entity.pdbx_description
1 polymer ?
#
loop_
_entity_poly.entity_id
_entity_poly.type
_entity_poly.pdbx_seq_one_letter_code
_entity_poly.pdbx_strand_id
1 'polypeptide(L)'
;MQASASAIPFHETVQAVIYNHRSLLASVALILSSKGYAAILSPLLLPIILRVNSPESMKEFLKEYEKLNELYHRGTAADQGSNSKQHIPMEMHLMLSKKSIRECAIRALAVIGHLELAVNLIPTMDQEVVLDRRTYGFLLTHLKRRRSLLVEQPIFDPKKLTKVNSFTARVQRIYDEASYGHNATTTEMSLLHGQERFPIVNSELTTTSELANAIRRAKFGLPFNTGRLRESRRFPNQRILFQVISALSSPDVVLTTPSGAQETVALSRPRLLRLLRRRALYSTYVPSKMWLFMEMVYLWRSKRYEAVIKLFGTFFWSFGVPIEEINPIVRLADDLLSMESLPEFFNGNPSKGILPKGKLYPSSEQTSLVWQSLVMVHSGDKVKVVALYKKMMAFARTYHEASKQLHVNAETENPSLDTPYVLPPGLDPEADDSPSLPLVSLEHPLISAETYTPFIAQLSPGRKRPVLRRSDLFPSQIIRDMTTLGLRPTVYHFTELARGYALVGERTKALKVLDHLEAAHPVQASQEDTSELSGSSFEDVTSVNKERKDGLPLPDLVLYIALMRSFIMARDLEGVAEVDGKMKSRYGSMRDMQTRNEKEKVGSVKENLDYLEEVYRDWHSMEVARQLE
;
A
#
# COMPACT_ATOMS: atom_id res chain seq x y z
N MET A 1 -23.66 -12.30 -44.93
CA MET A 1 -24.25 -11.79 -43.68
C MET A 1 -23.58 -12.50 -42.52
N GLN A 2 -22.50 -11.91 -41.98
CA GLN A 2 -21.79 -12.44 -40.82
C GLN A 2 -22.53 -11.97 -39.56
N ALA A 3 -23.18 -12.90 -38.85
CA ALA A 3 -23.82 -12.61 -37.57
C ALA A 3 -22.72 -12.52 -36.50
N SER A 4 -22.51 -11.32 -35.96
CA SER A 4 -21.66 -11.06 -34.81
C SER A 4 -22.28 -11.71 -33.57
N ALA A 5 -21.65 -12.76 -33.05
CA ALA A 5 -22.05 -13.39 -31.79
C ALA A 5 -21.84 -12.40 -30.63
N SER A 6 -22.93 -11.87 -30.09
CA SER A 6 -22.92 -11.02 -28.90
C SER A 6 -22.65 -11.90 -27.68
N ALA A 7 -21.49 -11.71 -27.05
CA ALA A 7 -21.14 -12.36 -25.79
C ALA A 7 -22.20 -12.07 -24.72
N ILE A 8 -22.88 -13.09 -24.21
CA ILE A 8 -23.66 -12.95 -22.98
C ILE A 8 -22.64 -12.78 -21.84
N PRO A 9 -22.68 -11.66 -21.09
CA PRO A 9 -21.71 -11.41 -20.03
C PRO A 9 -21.76 -12.52 -18.98
N PHE A 10 -20.59 -13.08 -18.62
CA PHE A 10 -20.39 -14.06 -17.52
C PHE A 10 -21.20 -13.73 -16.24
N HIS A 11 -21.38 -12.44 -15.97
CA HIS A 11 -22.19 -11.92 -14.88
C HIS A 11 -23.64 -12.44 -14.88
N GLU A 12 -24.28 -12.57 -16.04
CA GLU A 12 -25.66 -13.03 -16.15
C GLU A 12 -25.80 -14.53 -15.82
N THR A 13 -24.83 -15.34 -16.23
CA THR A 13 -24.81 -16.78 -15.89
C THR A 13 -24.62 -16.98 -14.38
N VAL A 14 -23.69 -16.25 -13.77
CA VAL A 14 -23.48 -16.30 -12.31
C VAL A 14 -24.74 -15.84 -11.57
N GLN A 15 -25.41 -14.78 -12.03
CA GLN A 15 -26.65 -14.34 -11.42
C GLN A 15 -27.78 -15.37 -11.54
N ALA A 16 -27.93 -16.03 -12.70
CA ALA A 16 -28.93 -17.07 -12.91
C ALA A 16 -28.70 -18.26 -11.97
N VAL A 17 -27.45 -18.72 -11.82
CA VAL A 17 -27.09 -19.81 -10.90
C VAL A 17 -27.39 -19.41 -9.44
N ILE A 18 -27.00 -18.20 -9.03
CA ILE A 18 -27.28 -17.71 -7.67
C ILE A 18 -28.79 -17.63 -7.42
N TYR A 19 -29.56 -17.15 -8.41
CA TYR A 19 -31.01 -17.02 -8.29
C TYR A 19 -31.69 -18.39 -8.15
N ASN A 20 -31.29 -19.38 -8.96
CA ASN A 20 -31.82 -20.74 -8.92
C ASN A 20 -31.52 -21.47 -7.61
N HIS A 21 -30.42 -21.11 -6.94
CA HIS A 21 -29.99 -21.73 -5.68
C HIS A 21 -30.18 -20.86 -4.43
N ARG A 22 -30.98 -19.79 -4.51
CA ARG A 22 -31.14 -18.84 -3.40
C ARG A 22 -31.66 -19.47 -2.10
N SER A 23 -32.58 -20.42 -2.18
CA SER A 23 -33.14 -21.13 -1.01
C SER A 23 -32.08 -22.01 -0.34
N LEU A 24 -31.30 -22.74 -1.14
CA LEU A 24 -30.18 -23.56 -0.67
C LEU A 24 -29.12 -22.71 0.01
N LEU A 25 -28.73 -21.57 -0.58
CA LEU A 25 -27.76 -20.64 0.02
C LEU A 25 -28.26 -20.09 1.35
N ALA A 26 -29.54 -19.73 1.45
CA ALA A 26 -30.15 -19.29 2.70
C ALA A 26 -30.13 -20.41 3.77
N SER A 27 -30.53 -21.64 3.42
CA SER A 27 -30.49 -22.78 4.33
C SER A 27 -29.08 -23.10 4.82
N VAL A 28 -28.08 -23.09 3.92
CA VAL A 28 -26.67 -23.30 4.27
C VAL A 28 -26.19 -22.22 5.24
N ALA A 29 -26.54 -20.95 4.99
CA ALA A 29 -26.20 -19.86 5.88
C ALA A 29 -26.83 -20.05 7.29
N LEU A 30 -28.11 -20.40 7.38
CA LEU A 30 -28.78 -20.66 8.66
C LEU A 30 -28.14 -21.82 9.43
N ILE A 31 -27.80 -22.92 8.74
CA ILE A 31 -27.09 -24.07 9.35
C ILE A 31 -25.71 -23.67 9.86
N LEU A 32 -24.97 -22.83 9.14
CA LEU A 32 -23.65 -22.37 9.57
C LEU A 32 -23.76 -21.37 10.73
N SER A 33 -24.81 -20.55 10.73
CA SER A 33 -25.13 -19.66 11.85
C SER A 33 -25.45 -20.43 13.14
N SER A 34 -26.25 -21.49 13.05
CA SER A 34 -26.59 -22.35 14.20
C SER A 34 -25.40 -23.13 14.76
N LYS A 35 -24.27 -23.14 14.05
CA LYS A 35 -22.98 -23.69 14.49
C LYS A 35 -21.96 -22.62 14.90
N GLY A 36 -22.37 -21.36 15.00
CA GLY A 36 -21.51 -20.25 15.45
C GLY A 36 -20.53 -19.71 14.40
N TYR A 37 -20.70 -20.06 13.12
CA TYR A 37 -19.84 -19.54 12.04
C TYR A 37 -20.32 -18.19 11.46
N ALA A 38 -21.36 -17.58 12.04
CA ALA A 38 -22.00 -16.41 11.47
C ALA A 38 -21.02 -15.24 11.27
N ALA A 39 -20.15 -14.95 12.25
CA ALA A 39 -19.20 -13.84 12.16
C ALA A 39 -18.16 -14.00 11.02
N ILE A 40 -17.78 -15.25 10.70
CA ILE A 40 -16.75 -15.53 9.69
C ILE A 40 -17.36 -15.46 8.28
N LEU A 41 -18.59 -15.94 8.13
CA LEU A 41 -19.20 -16.16 6.82
C LEU A 41 -20.13 -15.02 6.39
N SER A 42 -20.57 -14.16 7.31
CA SER A 42 -21.43 -13.01 7.00
C SER A 42 -20.91 -12.12 5.85
N PRO A 43 -19.60 -11.79 5.77
CA PRO A 43 -19.07 -10.98 4.67
C PRO A 43 -19.19 -11.64 3.29
N LEU A 44 -19.26 -12.98 3.24
CA LEU A 44 -19.32 -13.75 2.00
C LEU A 44 -20.77 -14.05 1.60
N LEU A 45 -21.60 -14.48 2.55
CA LEU A 45 -22.94 -15.00 2.26
C LEU A 45 -24.01 -13.91 2.23
N LEU A 46 -23.98 -12.94 3.16
CA LEU A 46 -25.06 -11.96 3.28
C LEU A 46 -25.21 -11.08 2.02
N PRO A 47 -24.14 -10.58 1.37
CA PRO A 47 -24.31 -9.77 0.15
C PRO A 47 -25.03 -10.52 -0.98
N ILE A 48 -24.78 -11.83 -1.11
CA ILE A 48 -25.36 -12.69 -2.14
C ILE A 48 -26.83 -12.94 -1.81
N ILE A 49 -27.11 -13.41 -0.58
CA ILE A 49 -28.46 -13.78 -0.14
C ILE A 49 -29.38 -12.56 -0.14
N LEU A 50 -28.93 -11.41 0.39
CA LEU A 50 -29.77 -10.22 0.46
C LEU A 50 -30.09 -9.65 -0.92
N ARG A 51 -29.23 -9.85 -1.92
CA ARG A 51 -29.46 -9.35 -3.29
C ARG A 51 -30.60 -10.06 -4.02
N VAL A 52 -30.87 -11.32 -3.70
CA VAL A 52 -31.80 -12.18 -4.46
C VAL A 52 -33.14 -12.43 -3.77
N ASN A 53 -33.36 -11.84 -2.59
CA ASN A 53 -34.56 -12.00 -1.78
C ASN A 53 -35.39 -10.71 -1.76
N SER A 54 -36.69 -10.83 -1.49
CA SER A 54 -37.56 -9.66 -1.27
C SER A 54 -37.25 -9.00 0.08
N PRO A 55 -37.57 -7.70 0.27
CA PRO A 55 -37.32 -6.98 1.52
C PRO A 55 -37.88 -7.68 2.77
N GLU A 56 -39.05 -8.30 2.65
CA GLU A 56 -39.72 -9.04 3.71
C GLU A 56 -38.94 -10.31 4.05
N SER A 57 -38.58 -11.11 3.04
CA SER A 57 -37.79 -12.32 3.21
C SER A 57 -36.39 -12.03 3.73
N MET A 58 -35.76 -10.91 3.31
CA MET A 58 -34.47 -10.45 3.86
C MET A 58 -34.55 -10.18 5.37
N LYS A 59 -35.63 -9.50 5.81
CA LYS A 59 -35.83 -9.15 7.22
C LYS A 59 -36.05 -10.38 8.09
N GLU A 60 -36.88 -11.32 7.62
CA GLU A 60 -37.12 -12.59 8.30
C GLU A 60 -35.85 -13.43 8.39
N PHE A 61 -35.14 -13.57 7.26
CA PHE A 61 -33.87 -14.29 7.19
C PHE A 61 -32.83 -13.72 8.17
N LEU A 62 -32.61 -12.40 8.19
CA LEU A 62 -31.64 -11.78 9.11
C LEU A 62 -32.01 -11.99 10.58
N LYS A 63 -33.31 -11.92 10.92
CA LYS A 63 -33.80 -12.16 12.28
C LYS A 63 -33.55 -13.61 12.70
N GLU A 64 -33.83 -14.58 11.83
CA GLU A 64 -33.57 -15.99 12.09
C GLU A 64 -32.07 -16.28 12.17
N TYR A 65 -31.27 -15.70 11.27
CA TYR A 65 -29.83 -15.85 11.24
C TYR A 65 -29.17 -15.30 12.52
N GLU A 66 -29.56 -14.13 13.01
CA GLU A 66 -29.10 -13.59 14.31
C GLU A 66 -29.54 -14.48 15.49
N LYS A 67 -30.79 -14.96 15.48
CA LYS A 67 -31.36 -15.82 16.54
C LYS A 67 -30.61 -17.15 16.65
N LEU A 68 -30.32 -17.82 15.54
CA LEU A 68 -29.59 -19.09 15.53
C LEU A 68 -28.16 -18.95 16.07
N ASN A 69 -27.46 -17.88 15.67
CA ASN A 69 -26.13 -17.57 16.20
C ASN A 69 -26.16 -17.29 17.72
N GLU A 70 -27.19 -16.57 18.18
CA GLU A 70 -27.39 -16.30 19.60
C GLU A 70 -27.67 -17.57 20.41
N LEU A 71 -28.52 -18.47 19.90
CA LEU A 71 -28.79 -19.76 20.53
C LEU A 71 -27.54 -20.61 20.64
N TYR A 72 -26.71 -20.67 19.60
CA TYR A 72 -25.43 -21.39 19.64
C TYR A 72 -24.53 -20.88 20.76
N HIS A 73 -24.28 -19.57 20.80
CA HIS A 73 -23.40 -18.98 21.81
C HIS A 73 -23.94 -19.20 23.23
N ARG A 74 -25.24 -18.97 23.47
CA ARG A 74 -25.84 -19.24 24.79
C ARG A 74 -25.75 -20.72 25.18
N GLY A 75 -25.95 -21.65 24.25
CA GLY A 75 -25.81 -23.09 24.49
C GLY A 75 -24.40 -23.47 24.89
N THR A 76 -23.39 -22.99 24.14
CA THR A 76 -21.98 -23.25 24.49
C THR A 76 -21.57 -22.71 25.85
N ALA A 77 -22.24 -21.66 26.34
CA ALA A 77 -21.99 -21.07 27.65
C ALA A 77 -22.44 -21.99 28.79
N ALA A 78 -23.54 -22.69 28.59
CA ALA A 78 -24.11 -23.60 29.58
C ALA A 78 -23.25 -24.87 29.74
N ASP A 79 -22.68 -25.38 28.64
CA ASP A 79 -21.88 -26.60 28.64
C ASP A 79 -20.46 -26.40 29.19
N GLN A 80 -19.94 -25.19 29.10
CA GLN A 80 -18.59 -24.85 29.53
C GLN A 80 -18.60 -24.42 31.00
N GLY A 81 -18.71 -25.42 31.89
CA GLY A 81 -18.61 -25.23 33.34
C GLY A 81 -17.41 -24.39 33.77
N SER A 82 -17.52 -23.78 34.96
CA SER A 82 -16.74 -22.66 35.51
C SER A 82 -15.20 -22.76 35.54
N ASN A 83 -14.60 -23.85 35.05
CA ASN A 83 -13.19 -24.18 35.25
C ASN A 83 -12.23 -23.78 34.12
N SER A 84 -12.70 -23.13 33.04
CA SER A 84 -11.81 -22.68 31.96
C SER A 84 -11.27 -21.25 32.23
N LYS A 85 -10.02 -21.14 32.69
CA LYS A 85 -9.33 -19.86 33.02
C LYS A 85 -8.96 -18.98 31.81
N GLN A 86 -9.39 -19.31 30.59
CA GLN A 86 -9.02 -18.58 29.36
C GLN A 86 -10.20 -18.12 28.51
N HIS A 87 -11.43 -18.19 29.03
CA HIS A 87 -12.61 -17.91 28.23
C HIS A 87 -12.87 -16.43 28.01
N ILE A 88 -13.34 -16.10 26.80
CA ILE A 88 -13.92 -14.79 26.49
C ILE A 88 -15.27 -14.75 27.23
N PRO A 89 -15.63 -13.64 27.90
CA PRO A 89 -16.98 -13.50 28.43
C PRO A 89 -17.99 -13.73 27.31
N MET A 90 -18.96 -14.63 27.51
CA MET A 90 -19.92 -15.04 26.47
C MET A 90 -20.58 -13.86 25.77
N GLU A 91 -20.91 -12.82 26.55
CA GLU A 91 -21.46 -11.54 26.10
C GLU A 91 -20.60 -10.91 25.00
N MET A 92 -19.28 -10.98 25.10
CA MET A 92 -18.36 -10.43 24.11
C MET A 92 -18.38 -11.24 22.80
N HIS A 93 -18.55 -12.56 22.82
CA HIS A 93 -18.71 -13.36 21.60
C HIS A 93 -20.02 -13.03 20.88
N LEU A 94 -21.10 -12.90 21.65
CA LEU A 94 -22.40 -12.56 21.13
C LEU A 94 -22.39 -11.15 20.52
N MET A 95 -21.75 -10.19 21.19
CA MET A 95 -21.60 -8.83 20.71
C MET A 95 -20.80 -8.76 19.40
N LEU A 96 -19.64 -9.42 19.32
CA LEU A 96 -18.78 -9.41 18.12
C LEU A 96 -19.46 -10.09 16.92
N SER A 97 -20.16 -11.20 17.16
CA SER A 97 -20.88 -11.89 16.10
C SER A 97 -22.06 -11.06 15.60
N LYS A 98 -22.89 -10.50 16.49
CA LYS A 98 -23.98 -9.57 16.12
C LYS A 98 -23.46 -8.36 15.35
N LYS A 99 -22.34 -7.78 15.78
CA LYS A 99 -21.66 -6.68 15.07
C LYS A 99 -21.34 -7.07 13.62
N SER A 100 -20.62 -8.17 13.42
CA SER A 100 -20.19 -8.63 12.09
C SER A 100 -21.37 -8.90 11.15
N ILE A 101 -22.43 -9.54 11.66
CA ILE A 101 -23.66 -9.81 10.90
C ILE A 101 -24.28 -8.49 10.42
N ARG A 102 -24.51 -7.55 11.35
CA ARG A 102 -25.18 -6.28 11.05
C ARG A 102 -24.37 -5.39 10.12
N GLU A 103 -23.06 -5.28 10.29
CA GLU A 103 -22.22 -4.48 9.40
C GLU A 103 -22.21 -4.99 7.96
N CYS A 104 -22.20 -6.31 7.77
CA CYS A 104 -22.26 -6.91 6.45
C CYS A 104 -23.65 -6.71 5.83
N ALA A 105 -24.72 -6.91 6.61
CA ALA A 105 -26.10 -6.70 6.16
C ALA A 105 -26.37 -5.23 5.78
N ILE A 106 -25.96 -4.27 6.61
CA ILE A 106 -26.14 -2.83 6.36
C ILE A 106 -25.44 -2.42 5.06
N ARG A 107 -24.19 -2.84 4.85
CA ARG A 107 -23.44 -2.52 3.62
C ARG A 107 -24.09 -3.15 2.39
N ALA A 108 -24.49 -4.42 2.47
CA ALA A 108 -25.19 -5.09 1.37
C ALA A 108 -26.51 -4.40 1.01
N LEU A 109 -27.35 -4.10 2.00
CA LEU A 109 -28.64 -3.42 1.80
C LEU A 109 -28.46 -1.99 1.24
N ALA A 110 -27.40 -1.29 1.65
CA ALA A 110 -27.07 0.02 1.11
C ALA A 110 -26.68 -0.04 -0.38
N VAL A 111 -25.91 -1.06 -0.79
CA VAL A 111 -25.55 -1.32 -2.19
C VAL A 111 -26.78 -1.66 -3.03
N ILE A 112 -27.69 -2.50 -2.51
CA ILE A 112 -28.91 -2.91 -3.22
C ILE A 112 -29.93 -1.75 -3.31
N GLY A 113 -29.81 -0.74 -2.43
CA GLY A 113 -30.70 0.43 -2.38
C GLY A 113 -31.85 0.31 -1.37
N HIS A 114 -31.86 -0.73 -0.53
CA HIS A 114 -32.82 -0.92 0.57
C HIS A 114 -32.39 -0.14 1.82
N LEU A 115 -32.26 1.18 1.68
CA LEU A 115 -31.70 2.06 2.71
C LEU A 115 -32.51 2.08 4.01
N GLU A 116 -33.83 1.92 3.93
CA GLU A 116 -34.69 1.83 5.11
C GLU A 116 -34.38 0.60 5.97
N LEU A 117 -34.22 -0.57 5.35
CA LEU A 117 -33.83 -1.79 6.07
C LEU A 117 -32.44 -1.64 6.67
N ALA A 118 -31.48 -1.06 5.93
CA ALA A 118 -30.14 -0.77 6.45
C ALA A 118 -30.18 0.15 7.68
N VAL A 119 -30.98 1.22 7.66
CA VAL A 119 -31.12 2.14 8.81
C VAL A 119 -31.81 1.47 10.00
N ASN A 120 -32.76 0.57 9.76
CA ASN A 120 -33.44 -0.17 10.81
C ASN A 120 -32.55 -1.23 11.50
N LEU A 121 -31.47 -1.67 10.85
CA LEU A 121 -30.47 -2.56 11.45
C LEU A 121 -29.44 -1.82 12.33
N ILE A 122 -29.43 -0.49 12.32
CA ILE A 122 -28.56 0.29 13.19
C ILE A 122 -28.99 0.09 14.64
N PRO A 123 -28.10 -0.37 15.53
CA PRO A 123 -28.41 -0.56 16.95
C PRO A 123 -28.87 0.76 17.58
N THR A 124 -29.83 0.67 18.50
CA THR A 124 -30.19 1.79 19.37
C THR A 124 -29.08 2.02 20.40
N MET A 125 -28.98 3.23 20.96
CA MET A 125 -27.92 3.57 21.93
C MET A 125 -27.88 2.64 23.15
N ASP A 126 -29.02 2.05 23.50
CA ASP A 126 -29.14 1.11 24.62
C ASP A 126 -28.65 -0.31 24.27
N GLN A 127 -28.29 -0.58 23.01
CA GLN A 127 -27.77 -1.87 22.59
C GLN A 127 -26.24 -1.90 22.71
N GLU A 128 -25.72 -3.00 23.26
CA GLU A 128 -24.27 -3.23 23.47
C GLU A 128 -23.44 -3.31 22.18
N VAL A 129 -24.07 -3.36 21.01
CA VAL A 129 -23.39 -3.55 19.72
C VAL A 129 -23.02 -2.20 19.12
N VAL A 130 -21.73 -1.88 19.08
CA VAL A 130 -21.21 -0.69 18.41
C VAL A 130 -20.71 -1.06 17.01
N LEU A 131 -21.30 -0.47 15.96
CA LEU A 131 -20.86 -0.65 14.58
C LEU A 131 -19.61 0.20 14.25
N ASP A 132 -18.85 -0.23 13.25
CA ASP A 132 -17.69 0.49 12.75
C ASP A 132 -18.04 1.80 12.05
N ARG A 133 -17.17 2.81 12.25
CA ARG A 133 -17.22 4.11 11.57
C ARG A 133 -17.31 3.96 10.04
N ARG A 134 -16.62 2.96 9.48
CA ARG A 134 -16.66 2.65 8.05
C ARG A 134 -18.06 2.29 7.58
N THR A 135 -18.82 1.53 8.37
CA THR A 135 -20.19 1.12 8.04
C THR A 135 -21.13 2.33 8.04
N TYR A 136 -21.01 3.21 9.04
CA TYR A 136 -21.78 4.46 9.08
C TYR A 136 -21.43 5.39 7.92
N GLY A 137 -20.13 5.60 7.64
CA GLY A 137 -19.68 6.42 6.51
C GLY A 137 -20.17 5.87 5.17
N PHE A 138 -20.10 4.56 4.98
CA PHE A 138 -20.61 3.88 3.78
C PHE A 138 -22.12 4.12 3.60
N LEU A 139 -22.91 3.94 4.66
CA LEU A 139 -24.34 4.17 4.63
C LEU A 139 -24.70 5.65 4.35
N LEU A 140 -23.96 6.60 4.94
CA LEU A 140 -24.13 8.04 4.70
C LEU A 140 -23.90 8.40 3.23
N THR A 141 -22.87 7.84 2.60
CA THR A 141 -22.60 8.06 1.16
C THR A 141 -23.80 7.62 0.31
N HIS A 142 -24.37 6.44 0.58
CA HIS A 142 -25.53 5.94 -0.15
C HIS A 142 -26.81 6.75 0.13
N LEU A 143 -27.04 7.20 1.37
CA LEU A 143 -28.17 8.08 1.72
C LEU A 143 -28.07 9.44 1.02
N LYS A 144 -26.88 10.05 1.00
CA LYS A 144 -26.62 11.31 0.30
C LYS A 144 -26.84 11.17 -1.21
N ARG A 145 -26.33 10.08 -1.82
CA ARG A 145 -26.57 9.77 -3.23
C ARG A 145 -28.07 9.63 -3.55
N ARG A 146 -28.82 8.90 -2.72
CA ARG A 146 -30.28 8.76 -2.89
C ARG A 146 -31.03 10.07 -2.75
N ARG A 147 -30.59 10.94 -1.83
CA ARG A 147 -31.14 12.30 -1.67
C ARG A 147 -30.94 13.11 -2.95
N SER A 148 -29.75 13.12 -3.53
CA SER A 148 -29.49 13.83 -4.79
C SER A 148 -30.40 13.33 -5.91
N LEU A 149 -30.51 12.00 -6.07
CA LEU A 149 -31.39 11.41 -7.09
C LEU A 149 -32.88 11.78 -6.90
N LEU A 150 -33.37 11.89 -5.67
CA LEU A 150 -34.76 12.31 -5.42
C LEU A 150 -35.01 13.80 -5.69
N VAL A 151 -33.97 14.63 -5.58
CA VAL A 151 -34.05 16.07 -5.89
C VAL A 151 -34.04 16.31 -7.40
N GLU A 152 -33.32 15.46 -8.15
CA GLU A 152 -33.19 15.55 -9.60
C GLU A 152 -34.35 14.89 -10.38
N GLN A 153 -35.22 14.11 -9.70
CA GLN A 153 -36.36 13.47 -10.35
C GLN A 153 -37.47 14.49 -10.72
N PRO A 154 -38.02 14.42 -11.95
CA PRO A 154 -39.05 15.36 -12.42
C PRO A 154 -40.38 15.23 -11.66
N ILE A 155 -40.65 14.07 -11.05
CA ILE A 155 -41.80 13.84 -10.17
C ILE A 155 -41.31 13.77 -8.74
N PHE A 156 -41.35 14.92 -8.07
CA PHE A 156 -40.88 15.09 -6.71
C PHE A 156 -41.88 14.54 -5.68
N ASP A 157 -41.49 13.51 -4.92
CA ASP A 157 -42.25 13.02 -3.77
C ASP A 157 -41.66 13.58 -2.45
N PRO A 158 -42.28 14.63 -1.86
CA PRO A 158 -41.75 15.28 -0.66
C PRO A 158 -41.69 14.33 0.55
N LYS A 159 -42.55 13.30 0.61
CA LYS A 159 -42.56 12.36 1.74
C LYS A 159 -41.31 11.47 1.74
N LYS A 160 -40.87 11.03 0.56
CA LYS A 160 -39.63 10.24 0.40
C LYS A 160 -38.40 11.08 0.75
N LEU A 161 -38.35 12.35 0.32
CA LEU A 161 -37.24 13.23 0.66
C LEU A 161 -37.14 13.47 2.17
N THR A 162 -38.26 13.79 2.83
CA THR A 162 -38.30 13.99 4.29
C THR A 162 -37.82 12.75 5.05
N LYS A 163 -38.20 11.55 4.59
CA LYS A 163 -37.75 10.28 5.17
C LYS A 163 -36.25 10.04 4.99
N VAL A 164 -35.69 10.33 3.80
CA VAL A 164 -34.24 10.21 3.56
C VAL A 164 -33.46 11.23 4.39
N ASN A 165 -33.97 12.45 4.54
CA ASN A 165 -33.35 13.49 5.37
C ASN A 165 -33.33 13.09 6.85
N SER A 166 -34.42 12.53 7.38
CA SER A 166 -34.46 12.07 8.77
C SER A 166 -33.50 10.90 9.02
N PHE A 167 -33.39 9.97 8.07
CA PHE A 167 -32.38 8.90 8.12
C PHE A 167 -30.95 9.44 8.05
N THR A 168 -30.68 10.38 7.15
CA THR A 168 -29.35 11.00 7.03
C THR A 168 -28.97 11.71 8.33
N ALA A 169 -29.88 12.50 8.90
CA ALA A 169 -29.65 13.20 10.16
C ALA A 169 -29.39 12.23 11.33
N ARG A 170 -30.17 11.14 11.41
CA ARG A 170 -29.97 10.09 12.43
C ARG A 170 -28.60 9.43 12.31
N VAL A 171 -28.21 8.99 11.11
CA VAL A 171 -26.93 8.31 10.88
C VAL A 171 -25.75 9.26 11.08
N GLN A 172 -25.88 10.53 10.67
CA GLN A 172 -24.85 11.55 10.83
C GLN A 172 -24.61 11.83 12.32
N ARG A 173 -25.66 11.96 13.14
CA ARG A 173 -25.52 12.13 14.59
C ARG A 173 -24.74 10.97 15.23
N ILE A 174 -25.12 9.73 14.90
CA ILE A 174 -24.42 8.54 15.43
C ILE A 174 -22.97 8.50 14.94
N TYR A 175 -22.71 8.88 13.68
CA TYR A 175 -21.36 8.96 13.13
C TYR A 175 -20.51 10.01 13.85
N ASP A 176 -21.08 11.17 14.15
CA ASP A 176 -20.39 12.26 14.84
C ASP A 176 -20.08 11.87 16.29
N GLU A 177 -21.06 11.30 17.00
CA GLU A 177 -20.87 10.78 18.37
C GLU A 177 -19.82 9.65 18.43
N ALA A 178 -19.84 8.74 17.45
CA ALA A 178 -18.80 7.71 17.30
C ALA A 178 -17.42 8.31 16.94
N SER A 179 -17.39 9.48 16.29
CA SER A 179 -16.15 10.18 15.92
C SER A 179 -15.57 10.96 17.11
N TYR A 180 -16.38 11.58 17.96
CA TYR A 180 -15.91 12.32 19.14
C TYR A 180 -15.21 11.43 20.17
N GLY A 181 -15.59 10.15 20.27
CA GLY A 181 -14.85 9.15 21.06
C GLY A 181 -13.54 8.65 20.42
N HIS A 182 -13.22 9.07 19.18
CA HIS A 182 -12.13 8.54 18.34
C HIS A 182 -11.25 9.60 17.66
N ASN A 183 -11.34 10.88 18.05
CA ASN A 183 -10.63 12.02 17.44
C ASN A 183 -9.08 11.97 17.44
N ALA A 184 -8.46 10.84 17.77
CA ALA A 184 -7.04 10.57 17.57
C ALA A 184 -6.68 9.87 16.22
N THR A 185 -7.64 9.67 15.29
CA THR A 185 -7.44 8.73 14.15
C THR A 185 -7.67 9.25 12.73
N THR A 186 -8.18 10.46 12.49
CA THR A 186 -8.46 10.93 11.10
C THR A 186 -7.20 11.41 10.36
N THR A 187 -6.10 11.72 11.06
CA THR A 187 -4.77 11.96 10.47
C THR A 187 -4.13 10.68 9.89
N GLU A 188 -4.65 9.48 10.21
CA GLU A 188 -3.97 8.20 9.96
C GLU A 188 -4.40 7.45 8.68
N MET A 189 -5.51 7.80 8.01
CA MET A 189 -5.79 7.28 6.65
C MET A 189 -4.87 7.93 5.60
N SER A 190 -4.48 9.19 5.84
CA SER A 190 -3.37 9.82 5.13
C SER A 190 -2.01 9.20 5.48
N LEU A 191 -1.87 8.38 6.53
CA LEU A 191 -0.63 7.63 6.83
C LEU A 191 -0.60 6.22 6.19
N LEU A 192 -1.74 5.71 5.70
CA LEU A 192 -1.80 4.48 4.91
C LEU A 192 -1.66 4.71 3.41
N HIS A 193 -1.95 5.92 2.91
CA HIS A 193 -1.79 6.34 1.50
C HIS A 193 -0.80 7.50 1.32
N GLY A 194 -0.39 8.14 2.41
CA GLY A 194 0.67 9.14 2.38
C GLY A 194 1.99 8.46 2.15
N GLN A 195 2.69 8.93 1.12
CA GLN A 195 4.12 8.74 0.96
C GLN A 195 4.86 9.39 2.15
N GLU A 196 4.72 8.88 3.37
CA GLU A 196 5.85 8.87 4.30
C GLU A 196 6.88 7.92 3.68
N ARG A 197 7.61 8.46 2.69
CA ARG A 197 8.81 7.87 2.11
C ARG A 197 9.61 7.36 3.28
N PHE A 198 9.91 6.05 3.31
CA PHE A 198 10.71 5.42 4.35
C PHE A 198 11.86 6.35 4.71
N PRO A 199 11.79 7.11 5.81
CA PRO A 199 12.96 7.84 6.21
C PRO A 199 13.95 6.73 6.50
N ILE A 200 15.07 6.76 5.78
CA ILE A 200 16.27 6.08 6.22
C ILE A 200 16.45 6.64 7.63
N VAL A 201 16.04 5.87 8.62
CA VAL A 201 16.38 6.17 9.98
C VAL A 201 17.23 4.99 10.38
N ASN A 202 18.54 5.21 10.30
CA ASN A 202 19.55 4.32 10.83
C ASN A 202 19.56 4.37 12.36
N SER A 203 18.43 4.69 13.01
CA SER A 203 18.25 4.43 14.44
C SER A 203 18.19 2.92 14.62
N GLU A 204 19.37 2.31 14.63
CA GLU A 204 19.56 0.94 15.06
C GLU A 204 18.96 0.82 16.46
N LEU A 205 18.26 -0.28 16.71
CA LEU A 205 17.79 -0.61 18.06
C LEU A 205 19.04 -1.04 18.84
N THR A 206 19.74 -0.05 19.42
CA THR A 206 21.06 -0.25 20.03
C THR A 206 20.97 -0.92 21.39
N THR A 207 19.82 -0.78 22.07
CA THR A 207 19.62 -1.38 23.40
C THR A 207 18.70 -2.60 23.38
N THR A 208 18.98 -3.55 24.29
CA THR A 208 18.12 -4.69 24.60
C THR A 208 16.68 -4.29 24.92
N SER A 209 16.49 -3.18 25.65
CA SER A 209 15.18 -2.65 26.04
C SER A 209 14.38 -2.14 24.83
N GLU A 210 15.01 -1.38 23.94
CA GLU A 210 14.38 -0.89 22.71
C GLU A 210 13.98 -2.03 21.80
N LEU A 211 14.86 -3.02 21.59
CA LEU A 211 14.54 -4.20 20.79
C LEU A 211 13.39 -5.00 21.41
N ALA A 212 13.41 -5.23 22.72
CA ALA A 212 12.32 -5.89 23.42
C ALA A 212 10.99 -5.13 23.27
N ASN A 213 11.02 -3.79 23.34
CA ASN A 213 9.84 -2.95 23.14
C ASN A 213 9.35 -3.00 21.69
N ALA A 214 10.24 -2.97 20.71
CA ALA A 214 9.91 -3.11 19.29
C ALA A 214 9.29 -4.50 19.00
N ILE A 215 9.86 -5.56 19.55
CA ILE A 215 9.32 -6.93 19.46
C ILE A 215 7.94 -7.02 20.12
N ARG A 216 7.74 -6.41 21.30
CA ARG A 216 6.42 -6.37 21.95
C ARG A 216 5.42 -5.66 21.06
N ARG A 217 5.76 -4.48 20.52
CA ARG A 217 4.90 -3.72 19.59
C ARG A 217 4.56 -4.53 18.34
N ALA A 218 5.55 -5.16 17.71
CA ALA A 218 5.33 -6.06 16.57
C ALA A 218 4.41 -7.24 16.95
N LYS A 219 4.69 -7.92 18.07
CA LYS A 219 3.87 -9.03 18.57
C LYS A 219 2.43 -8.62 18.89
N PHE A 220 2.22 -7.43 19.45
CA PHE A 220 0.88 -6.93 19.79
C PHE A 220 0.09 -6.53 18.55
N GLY A 221 0.77 -5.96 17.54
CA GLY A 221 0.17 -5.53 16.28
C GLY A 221 -0.05 -6.66 15.26
N LEU A 222 0.60 -7.82 15.42
CA LEU A 222 0.31 -9.03 14.62
C LEU A 222 -0.81 -9.84 15.31
N PRO A 223 -2.07 -9.79 14.83
CA PRO A 223 -3.17 -10.50 15.49
C PRO A 223 -2.91 -12.01 15.49
N PHE A 224 -3.22 -12.68 16.59
CA PHE A 224 -3.38 -14.13 16.55
C PHE A 224 -4.68 -14.42 15.83
N ASN A 225 -4.69 -15.45 14.97
CA ASN A 225 -5.91 -16.02 14.44
C ASN A 225 -6.67 -16.79 15.53
N THR A 226 -7.01 -16.12 16.64
CA THR A 226 -7.77 -16.69 17.76
C THR A 226 -9.26 -16.37 17.65
N GLY A 227 -9.75 -15.98 16.46
CA GLY A 227 -11.14 -15.54 16.25
C GLY A 227 -11.51 -14.24 16.98
N ARG A 228 -10.61 -13.66 17.79
CA ARG A 228 -10.78 -12.37 18.48
C ARG A 228 -10.30 -11.24 17.59
N LEU A 229 -11.14 -10.80 16.65
CA LEU A 229 -10.95 -9.52 15.97
C LEU A 229 -11.23 -8.40 17.00
N ARG A 230 -10.20 -7.92 17.71
CA ARG A 230 -10.24 -6.57 18.27
C ARG A 230 -9.80 -5.62 17.17
N GLU A 231 -10.76 -4.91 16.58
CA GLU A 231 -10.59 -3.98 15.46
C GLU A 231 -9.76 -2.73 15.77
N SER A 232 -9.39 -2.49 17.03
CA SER A 232 -8.59 -1.31 17.42
C SER A 232 -7.09 -1.55 17.57
N ARG A 233 -6.57 -2.75 17.27
CA ARG A 233 -5.12 -2.96 17.34
C ARG A 233 -4.46 -2.36 16.11
N ARG A 234 -3.84 -1.19 16.31
CA ARG A 234 -2.93 -0.55 15.36
C ARG A 234 -1.92 -1.59 14.86
N PHE A 235 -1.89 -1.80 13.55
CA PHE A 235 -0.83 -2.59 12.93
C PHE A 235 0.53 -1.95 13.28
N PRO A 236 1.57 -2.76 13.50
CA PRO A 236 2.87 -2.18 13.80
C PRO A 236 3.31 -1.38 12.58
N ASN A 237 3.77 -0.15 12.82
CA ASN A 237 4.32 0.70 11.77
C ASN A 237 5.39 -0.09 10.99
N GLN A 238 5.40 0.04 9.66
CA GLN A 238 6.38 -0.59 8.77
C GLN A 238 7.81 -0.43 9.28
N ARG A 239 8.15 0.76 9.80
CA ARG A 239 9.44 1.06 10.41
C ARG A 239 9.77 0.13 11.57
N ILE A 240 8.82 -0.14 12.46
CA ILE A 240 9.02 -1.04 13.61
C ILE A 240 9.26 -2.47 13.10
N LEU A 241 8.49 -2.93 12.11
CA LEU A 241 8.67 -4.26 11.53
C LEU A 241 10.05 -4.39 10.87
N PHE A 242 10.46 -3.39 10.07
CA PHE A 242 11.78 -3.36 9.45
C PHE A 242 12.90 -3.37 10.48
N GLN A 243 12.81 -2.53 11.53
CA GLN A 243 13.80 -2.50 12.61
C GLN A 243 13.90 -3.85 13.34
N VAL A 244 12.77 -4.50 13.63
CA VAL A 244 12.74 -5.83 14.26
C VAL A 244 13.37 -6.89 13.34
N ILE A 245 13.02 -6.89 12.05
CA ILE A 245 13.60 -7.85 11.09
C ILE A 245 15.10 -7.62 10.95
N SER A 246 15.54 -6.37 10.78
CA SER A 246 16.96 -6.01 10.65
C SER A 246 17.77 -6.42 11.89
N ALA A 247 17.30 -6.04 13.09
CA ALA A 247 17.98 -6.34 14.35
C ALA A 247 18.04 -7.85 14.65
N LEU A 248 17.00 -8.61 14.29
CA LEU A 248 16.98 -10.06 14.50
C LEU A 248 17.72 -10.86 13.43
N SER A 249 17.95 -10.28 12.25
CA SER A 249 18.63 -10.94 11.12
C SER A 249 20.12 -10.61 11.04
N SER A 250 20.56 -9.49 11.64
CA SER A 250 21.98 -9.13 11.67
C SER A 250 22.77 -10.05 12.61
N PRO A 251 23.85 -10.71 12.12
CA PRO A 251 24.71 -11.55 12.94
C PRO A 251 25.51 -10.73 13.96
N ASP A 252 25.80 -9.46 13.65
CA ASP A 252 26.78 -8.63 14.36
C ASP A 252 26.19 -7.76 15.47
N VAL A 253 24.86 -7.76 15.65
CA VAL A 253 24.24 -6.96 16.71
C VAL A 253 24.61 -7.58 18.06
N VAL A 254 25.61 -7.02 18.74
CA VAL A 254 25.92 -7.33 20.14
C VAL A 254 24.95 -6.55 21.00
N LEU A 255 24.04 -7.27 21.67
CA LEU A 255 23.08 -6.65 22.56
C LEU A 255 23.74 -6.38 23.91
N THR A 256 23.93 -5.11 24.25
CA THR A 256 24.39 -4.72 25.59
C THR A 256 23.23 -4.80 26.57
N THR A 257 23.43 -5.57 27.65
CA THR A 257 22.51 -5.57 28.79
C THR A 257 22.75 -4.32 29.65
N PRO A 258 21.78 -3.87 30.47
CA PRO A 258 21.98 -2.75 31.38
C PRO A 258 23.16 -2.93 32.35
N SER A 259 23.58 -4.18 32.60
CA SER A 259 24.74 -4.52 33.44
C SER A 259 26.07 -4.53 32.68
N GLY A 260 26.09 -4.18 31.39
CA GLY A 260 27.29 -4.21 30.54
C GLY A 260 27.76 -5.61 30.13
N ALA A 261 27.08 -6.68 30.59
CA ALA A 261 27.40 -8.04 30.20
C ALA A 261 26.95 -8.32 28.76
N GLN A 262 27.86 -8.82 27.93
CA GLN A 262 27.54 -9.33 26.60
C GLN A 262 26.92 -10.73 26.74
N GLU A 263 25.60 -10.80 26.81
CA GLU A 263 24.90 -12.08 26.80
C GLU A 263 24.76 -12.57 25.36
N THR A 264 25.22 -13.79 25.08
CA THR A 264 25.11 -14.41 23.75
C THR A 264 23.66 -14.83 23.47
N VAL A 265 22.81 -13.85 23.16
CA VAL A 265 21.40 -14.03 22.76
C VAL A 265 21.25 -14.74 21.39
N ALA A 266 22.37 -15.06 20.73
CA ALA A 266 22.45 -15.58 19.36
C ALA A 266 21.53 -16.78 19.08
N LEU A 267 21.39 -17.72 20.02
CA LEU A 267 20.58 -18.94 19.83
C LEU A 267 19.06 -18.68 19.77
N SER A 268 18.57 -17.54 20.25
CA SER A 268 17.12 -17.27 20.35
C SER A 268 16.55 -16.44 19.19
N ARG A 269 17.39 -15.70 18.45
CA ARG A 269 16.93 -14.75 17.42
C ARG A 269 16.27 -15.43 16.22
N PRO A 270 16.86 -16.48 15.59
CA PRO A 270 16.23 -17.13 14.44
C PRO A 270 14.88 -17.76 14.82
N ARG A 271 14.78 -18.31 16.04
CA ARG A 271 13.54 -18.89 16.57
C ARG A 271 12.47 -17.81 16.77
N LEU A 272 12.82 -16.68 17.37
CA LEU A 272 11.87 -15.59 17.57
C LEU A 272 11.38 -15.01 16.25
N LEU A 273 12.28 -14.78 15.30
CA LEU A 273 11.92 -14.25 13.98
C LEU A 273 11.02 -15.24 13.22
N ARG A 274 11.33 -16.55 13.29
CA ARG A 274 10.47 -17.62 12.76
C ARG A 274 9.07 -17.62 13.41
N LEU A 275 8.96 -17.37 14.72
CA LEU A 275 7.68 -17.28 15.42
C LEU A 275 6.87 -16.05 15.00
N LEU A 276 7.52 -14.88 14.88
CA LEU A 276 6.87 -13.63 14.44
C LEU A 276 6.42 -13.74 12.98
N ARG A 277 7.29 -14.25 12.10
CA ARG A 277 6.97 -14.55 10.70
C ARG A 277 5.78 -15.49 10.59
N ARG A 278 5.84 -16.65 11.27
CA ARG A 278 4.72 -17.62 11.29
C ARG A 278 3.44 -16.94 11.77
N ARG A 279 3.52 -16.13 12.83
CA ARG A 279 2.36 -15.40 13.33
C ARG A 279 1.80 -14.42 12.29
N ALA A 280 2.64 -13.66 11.60
CA ALA A 280 2.21 -12.74 10.55
C ALA A 280 1.55 -13.48 9.38
N LEU A 281 2.17 -14.55 8.89
CA LEU A 281 1.70 -15.36 7.75
C LEU A 281 0.41 -16.13 8.05
N TYR A 282 0.15 -16.50 9.30
CA TYR A 282 -1.07 -17.21 9.72
C TYR A 282 -2.19 -16.29 10.21
N SER A 283 -1.99 -14.96 10.16
CA SER A 283 -2.97 -13.99 10.64
C SER A 283 -3.99 -13.58 9.56
N THR A 284 -4.10 -12.29 9.27
CA THR A 284 -4.93 -11.76 8.18
C THR A 284 -4.07 -11.39 6.97
N TYR A 285 -4.71 -11.08 5.86
CA TYR A 285 -4.05 -10.72 4.61
C TYR A 285 -3.05 -9.56 4.77
N VAL A 286 -3.45 -8.51 5.49
CA VAL A 286 -2.66 -7.27 5.64
C VAL A 286 -1.33 -7.49 6.38
N PRO A 287 -1.28 -8.11 7.58
CA PRO A 287 -0.01 -8.43 8.23
C PRO A 287 0.89 -9.37 7.46
N SER A 288 0.33 -10.38 6.79
CA SER A 288 1.13 -11.30 5.96
C SER A 288 1.82 -10.52 4.84
N LYS A 289 1.04 -9.71 4.10
CA LYS A 289 1.54 -8.85 3.04
C LYS A 289 2.60 -7.86 3.53
N MET A 290 2.33 -7.20 4.66
CA MET A 290 3.23 -6.21 5.26
C MET A 290 4.55 -6.82 5.73
N TRP A 291 4.47 -7.96 6.43
CA TRP A 291 5.65 -8.67 6.91
C TRP A 291 6.56 -9.11 5.76
N LEU A 292 5.97 -9.73 4.73
CA LEU A 292 6.69 -10.16 3.53
C LEU A 292 7.33 -8.97 2.81
N PHE A 293 6.63 -7.82 2.72
CA PHE A 293 7.22 -6.63 2.14
C PHE A 293 8.45 -6.15 2.92
N MET A 294 8.39 -6.12 4.25
CA MET A 294 9.53 -5.72 5.08
C MET A 294 10.70 -6.72 4.98
N GLU A 295 10.42 -8.03 4.85
CA GLU A 295 11.43 -9.03 4.52
C GLU A 295 12.09 -8.74 3.16
N MET A 296 11.30 -8.40 2.13
CA MET A 296 11.84 -8.00 0.81
C MET A 296 12.73 -6.75 0.93
N VAL A 297 12.32 -5.72 1.66
CA VAL A 297 13.11 -4.50 1.85
C VAL A 297 14.43 -4.80 2.57
N TYR A 298 14.39 -5.65 3.60
CA TYR A 298 15.60 -6.11 4.28
C TYR A 298 16.56 -6.83 3.32
N LEU A 299 16.06 -7.82 2.57
CA LEU A 299 16.87 -8.58 1.61
C LEU A 299 17.46 -7.67 0.51
N TRP A 300 16.69 -6.69 0.03
CA TRP A 300 17.15 -5.71 -0.94
C TRP A 300 18.30 -4.86 -0.40
N ARG A 301 18.19 -4.37 0.85
CA ARG A 301 19.26 -3.59 1.50
C ARG A 301 20.51 -4.43 1.77
N SER A 302 20.34 -5.71 2.04
CA SER A 302 21.43 -6.69 2.11
C SER A 302 21.98 -7.10 0.74
N LYS A 303 21.56 -6.44 -0.35
CA LYS A 303 21.98 -6.72 -1.74
C LYS A 303 21.69 -8.15 -2.21
N ARG A 304 20.71 -8.82 -1.61
CA ARG A 304 20.27 -10.18 -1.98
C ARG A 304 19.05 -10.09 -2.90
N TYR A 305 19.24 -9.55 -4.09
CA TYR A 305 18.16 -9.20 -5.02
C TYR A 305 17.42 -10.44 -5.55
N GLU A 306 18.13 -11.55 -5.75
CA GLU A 306 17.58 -12.85 -6.15
C GLU A 306 16.64 -13.39 -5.06
N ALA A 307 16.99 -13.20 -3.78
CA ALA A 307 16.16 -13.61 -2.65
C ALA A 307 14.86 -12.78 -2.58
N VAL A 308 14.88 -11.50 -2.95
CA VAL A 308 13.67 -10.68 -3.09
C VAL A 308 12.74 -11.25 -4.15
N ILE A 309 13.28 -11.59 -5.33
CA ILE A 309 12.52 -12.16 -6.45
C ILE A 309 11.96 -13.53 -6.08
N LYS A 310 12.75 -14.38 -5.40
CA LYS A 310 12.31 -15.68 -4.88
C LYS A 310 11.16 -15.54 -3.88
N LEU A 311 11.32 -14.65 -2.90
CA LEU A 311 10.29 -14.39 -1.89
C LEU A 311 9.00 -13.91 -2.56
N PHE A 312 9.11 -13.03 -3.56
CA PHE A 312 7.96 -12.58 -4.34
C PHE A 312 7.28 -13.73 -5.09
N GLY A 313 8.02 -14.49 -5.90
CA GLY A 313 7.47 -15.60 -6.70
C GLY A 313 6.85 -16.72 -5.85
N THR A 314 7.31 -16.88 -4.60
CA THR A 314 6.77 -17.85 -3.65
C THR A 314 5.43 -17.41 -3.07
N PHE A 315 5.34 -16.17 -2.57
CA PHE A 315 4.21 -15.73 -1.75
C PHE A 315 3.18 -14.88 -2.49
N PHE A 316 3.53 -14.33 -3.65
CA PHE A 316 2.68 -13.43 -4.42
C PHE A 316 2.32 -14.02 -5.79
N TRP A 317 1.18 -13.59 -6.31
CA TRP A 317 0.86 -13.73 -7.73
C TRP A 317 1.81 -12.84 -8.54
N SER A 318 2.26 -13.33 -9.70
CA SER A 318 3.16 -12.59 -10.61
C SER A 318 2.40 -11.49 -11.38
N PHE A 319 1.62 -10.70 -10.67
CA PHE A 319 0.85 -9.59 -11.23
C PHE A 319 1.74 -8.34 -11.30
N GLY A 320 1.79 -7.68 -12.46
CA GLY A 320 2.61 -6.49 -12.69
C GLY A 320 4.10 -6.75 -12.96
N VAL A 321 4.54 -8.00 -13.05
CA VAL A 321 5.93 -8.38 -13.36
C VAL A 321 5.94 -9.62 -14.28
N PRO A 322 6.74 -9.66 -15.36
CA PRO A 322 6.80 -10.79 -16.30
C PRO A 322 7.24 -12.08 -15.60
N ILE A 323 6.40 -13.12 -15.70
CA ILE A 323 6.68 -14.42 -15.07
C ILE A 323 7.89 -15.11 -15.70
N GLU A 324 8.18 -14.83 -16.96
CA GLU A 324 9.32 -15.36 -17.71
C GLU A 324 10.66 -14.86 -17.18
N GLU A 325 10.67 -13.69 -16.51
CA GLU A 325 11.87 -13.15 -15.86
C GLU A 325 11.99 -13.64 -14.41
N ILE A 326 10.86 -13.86 -13.73
CA ILE A 326 10.84 -14.34 -12.34
C ILE A 326 11.23 -15.81 -12.27
N ASN A 327 10.60 -16.68 -13.07
CA ASN A 327 10.72 -18.14 -12.93
C ASN A 327 12.16 -18.66 -13.04
N PRO A 328 13.00 -18.22 -14.00
CA PRO A 328 14.39 -18.67 -14.07
C PRO A 328 15.18 -18.31 -12.81
N ILE A 329 14.97 -17.12 -12.26
CA ILE A 329 15.65 -16.66 -11.05
C ILE A 329 15.16 -17.42 -9.82
N VAL A 330 13.85 -17.69 -9.71
CA VAL A 330 13.29 -18.50 -8.62
C VAL A 330 13.91 -19.90 -8.61
N ARG A 331 13.98 -20.55 -9.78
CA ARG A 331 14.57 -21.89 -9.93
C ARG A 331 16.07 -21.88 -9.60
N LEU A 332 16.82 -20.94 -10.16
CA LEU A 332 18.25 -20.80 -9.88
C LEU A 332 18.51 -20.49 -8.40
N ALA A 333 17.64 -19.70 -7.77
CA ALA A 333 17.73 -19.36 -6.36
C ALA A 333 17.33 -20.52 -5.44
N ASP A 334 16.62 -21.55 -5.91
CA ASP A 334 16.48 -22.80 -5.16
C ASP A 334 17.82 -23.54 -5.07
N ASP A 335 18.60 -23.53 -6.15
CA ASP A 335 19.92 -24.15 -6.19
C ASP A 335 20.96 -23.32 -5.43
N LEU A 336 21.06 -22.01 -5.68
CA LEU A 336 22.11 -21.14 -5.11
C LEU A 336 21.89 -20.85 -3.62
N LEU A 337 20.64 -20.61 -3.19
CA LEU A 337 20.35 -20.30 -1.78
C LEU A 337 20.34 -21.56 -0.90
N SER A 338 20.44 -22.75 -1.48
CA SER A 338 20.75 -23.96 -0.73
C SER A 338 22.22 -23.96 -0.27
N MET A 339 23.11 -23.25 -0.98
CA MET A 339 24.54 -23.19 -0.69
C MET A 339 24.93 -21.98 0.16
N GLU A 340 24.35 -20.79 -0.10
CA GLU A 340 24.57 -19.65 0.78
C GLU A 340 23.59 -19.69 1.95
N SER A 341 24.10 -19.58 3.18
CA SER A 341 23.32 -19.52 4.41
C SER A 341 22.43 -18.27 4.46
N LEU A 342 21.34 -18.24 3.71
CA LEU A 342 20.17 -17.49 4.17
C LEU A 342 19.83 -18.06 5.54
N PRO A 343 19.62 -17.20 6.54
CA PRO A 343 19.14 -17.66 7.83
C PRO A 343 17.95 -18.62 7.63
N GLU A 344 17.98 -19.79 8.27
CA GLU A 344 17.02 -20.88 8.04
C GLU A 344 15.54 -20.44 8.06
N PHE A 345 15.24 -19.35 8.76
CA PHE A 345 13.87 -18.83 8.84
C PHE A 345 13.35 -18.25 7.52
N PHE A 346 14.21 -17.86 6.57
CA PHE A 346 13.81 -17.48 5.21
C PHE A 346 13.53 -18.71 4.34
N ASN A 347 14.23 -19.83 4.58
CA ASN A 347 14.13 -21.09 3.84
C ASN A 347 12.89 -21.93 4.19
N GLY A 348 11.75 -21.27 4.46
CA GLY A 348 10.48 -21.96 4.64
C GLY A 348 10.17 -22.75 3.38
N ASN A 349 10.31 -24.08 3.46
CA ASN A 349 10.15 -24.97 2.31
C ASN A 349 8.75 -24.73 1.69
N PRO A 350 8.66 -24.21 0.45
CA PRO A 350 7.38 -23.82 -0.15
C PRO A 350 6.39 -25.00 -0.22
N SER A 351 6.91 -26.23 -0.35
CA SER A 351 6.13 -27.47 -0.35
C SER A 351 5.45 -27.78 1.00
N LYS A 352 5.98 -27.28 2.12
CA LYS A 352 5.37 -27.41 3.47
C LYS A 352 4.69 -26.12 3.94
N GLY A 353 4.84 -25.04 3.18
CA GLY A 353 4.56 -23.67 3.60
C GLY A 353 3.62 -22.92 2.67
N ILE A 354 2.65 -23.60 2.04
CA ILE A 354 1.50 -22.93 1.42
C ILE A 354 0.90 -22.06 2.52
N LEU A 355 0.89 -20.74 2.30
CA LEU A 355 0.11 -19.83 3.14
C LEU A 355 -1.27 -20.46 3.35
N PRO A 356 -1.86 -20.41 4.55
CA PRO A 356 -3.19 -21.01 4.79
C PRO A 356 -4.27 -20.52 3.81
N LYS A 357 -3.99 -19.42 3.09
CA LYS A 357 -4.89 -18.69 2.19
C LYS A 357 -4.39 -18.61 0.74
N GLY A 358 -3.34 -19.36 0.37
CA GLY A 358 -2.74 -19.29 -0.97
C GLY A 358 -1.88 -18.03 -1.21
N LYS A 359 -1.55 -17.77 -2.48
CA LYS A 359 -0.73 -16.61 -2.90
C LYS A 359 -1.47 -15.29 -2.68
N LEU A 360 -0.72 -14.25 -2.31
CA LEU A 360 -1.20 -12.90 -2.04
C LEU A 360 -1.17 -12.03 -3.32
N TYR A 361 -2.03 -11.01 -3.39
CA TYR A 361 -1.93 -10.00 -4.45
C TYR A 361 -0.90 -8.92 -4.08
N PRO A 362 0.09 -8.65 -4.95
CA PRO A 362 1.10 -7.68 -4.64
C PRO A 362 0.54 -6.24 -4.63
N SER A 363 1.16 -5.33 -3.88
CA SER A 363 0.94 -3.88 -4.06
C SER A 363 1.93 -3.30 -5.06
N SER A 364 1.69 -2.07 -5.49
CA SER A 364 2.58 -1.34 -6.41
C SER A 364 3.99 -1.16 -5.84
N GLU A 365 4.16 -1.03 -4.52
CA GLU A 365 5.49 -0.92 -3.90
C GLU A 365 6.24 -2.26 -3.96
N GLN A 366 5.52 -3.37 -3.81
CA GLN A 366 6.09 -4.70 -3.88
C GLN A 366 6.52 -5.03 -5.31
N THR A 367 5.68 -4.74 -6.31
CA THR A 367 6.03 -4.92 -7.73
C THR A 367 7.21 -4.02 -8.11
N SER A 368 7.24 -2.77 -7.64
CA SER A 368 8.36 -1.84 -7.87
C SER A 368 9.67 -2.36 -7.31
N LEU A 369 9.66 -2.91 -6.09
CA LEU A 369 10.85 -3.48 -5.47
C LEU A 369 11.37 -4.72 -6.21
N VAL A 370 10.47 -5.51 -6.82
CA VAL A 370 10.85 -6.65 -7.67
C VAL A 370 11.48 -6.18 -8.97
N TRP A 371 10.90 -5.18 -9.64
CA TRP A 371 11.52 -4.57 -10.82
C TRP A 371 12.90 -3.98 -10.52
N GLN A 372 13.04 -3.26 -9.40
CA GLN A 372 14.34 -2.80 -8.92
C GLN A 372 15.31 -3.97 -8.73
N SER A 373 14.86 -5.06 -8.12
CA SER A 373 15.69 -6.25 -7.91
C SER A 373 16.10 -6.89 -9.24
N LEU A 374 15.20 -7.04 -10.21
CA LEU A 374 15.49 -7.56 -11.55
C LEU A 374 16.55 -6.73 -12.27
N VAL A 375 16.45 -5.40 -12.19
CA VAL A 375 17.44 -4.49 -12.76
C VAL A 375 18.80 -4.65 -12.06
N MET A 376 18.82 -4.80 -10.74
CA MET A 376 20.06 -4.95 -9.98
C MET A 376 20.77 -6.29 -10.25
N VAL A 377 20.02 -7.41 -10.35
CA VAL A 377 20.56 -8.72 -10.77
C VAL A 377 21.22 -8.63 -12.15
N HIS A 378 20.72 -7.76 -13.02
CA HIS A 378 21.23 -7.55 -14.37
C HIS A 378 22.05 -6.28 -14.57
N SER A 379 22.51 -5.65 -13.48
CA SER A 379 23.30 -4.40 -13.55
C SER A 379 24.58 -4.50 -14.38
N GLY A 380 25.14 -5.71 -14.54
CA GLY A 380 26.29 -5.98 -15.41
C GLY A 380 25.98 -6.05 -16.91
N ASP A 381 24.72 -6.30 -17.30
CA ASP A 381 24.27 -6.52 -18.67
C ASP A 381 23.22 -5.46 -19.08
N LYS A 382 23.72 -4.37 -19.66
CA LYS A 382 22.87 -3.25 -20.12
C LYS A 382 21.89 -3.66 -21.22
N VAL A 383 22.21 -4.65 -22.05
CA VAL A 383 21.31 -5.14 -23.10
C VAL A 383 20.08 -5.78 -22.45
N LYS A 384 20.31 -6.60 -21.41
CA LYS A 384 19.22 -7.19 -20.63
C LYS A 384 18.41 -6.16 -19.85
N VAL A 385 19.05 -5.13 -19.27
CA VAL A 385 18.32 -4.02 -18.61
C VAL A 385 17.43 -3.26 -19.60
N VAL A 386 17.90 -2.99 -20.82
CA VAL A 386 17.09 -2.38 -21.89
C VAL A 386 15.92 -3.28 -22.28
N ALA A 387 16.14 -4.59 -22.41
CA ALA A 387 15.07 -5.54 -22.70
C ALA A 387 14.01 -5.58 -21.59
N LEU A 388 14.44 -5.57 -20.32
CA LEU A 388 13.56 -5.47 -19.15
C LEU A 388 12.75 -4.18 -19.15
N TYR A 389 13.39 -3.05 -19.49
CA TYR A 389 12.70 -1.76 -19.59
C TYR A 389 11.59 -1.80 -20.64
N LYS A 390 11.88 -2.34 -21.83
CA LYS A 390 10.86 -2.51 -22.89
C LYS A 390 9.70 -3.39 -22.44
N LYS A 391 9.97 -4.49 -21.71
CA LYS A 391 8.93 -5.34 -21.14
C LYS A 391 8.08 -4.59 -20.11
N MET A 392 8.71 -3.85 -19.20
CA MET A 392 8.00 -3.01 -18.23
C MET A 392 7.11 -1.97 -18.92
N MET A 393 7.61 -1.32 -19.96
CA MET A 393 6.84 -0.34 -20.74
C MET A 393 5.64 -0.97 -21.46
N ALA A 394 5.78 -2.19 -21.98
CA ALA A 394 4.66 -2.91 -22.55
C ALA A 394 3.55 -3.14 -21.50
N PHE A 395 3.92 -3.63 -20.31
CA PHE A 395 2.97 -3.78 -19.19
C PHE A 395 2.29 -2.47 -18.80
N ALA A 396 3.06 -1.38 -18.70
CA ALA A 396 2.52 -0.08 -18.31
C ALA A 396 1.52 0.46 -19.33
N ARG A 397 1.78 0.28 -20.64
CA ARG A 397 0.87 0.68 -21.71
C ARG A 397 -0.42 -0.13 -21.71
N THR A 398 -0.33 -1.46 -21.61
CA THR A 398 -1.52 -2.32 -21.52
C THR A 398 -2.41 -1.91 -20.34
N TYR A 399 -1.81 -1.61 -19.19
CA TYR A 399 -2.56 -1.15 -18.01
C TYR A 399 -3.19 0.23 -18.22
N HIS A 400 -2.44 1.17 -18.79
CA HIS A 400 -2.92 2.53 -19.08
C HIS A 400 -4.11 2.52 -20.05
N GLU A 401 -4.05 1.68 -21.09
CA GLU A 401 -5.12 1.51 -22.06
C GLU A 401 -6.36 0.88 -21.43
N ALA A 402 -6.20 -0.17 -20.62
CA ALA A 402 -7.29 -0.79 -19.89
C ALA A 402 -7.97 0.19 -18.90
N SER A 403 -7.18 1.00 -18.21
CA SER A 403 -7.68 2.05 -17.30
C SER A 403 -8.49 3.11 -18.05
N LYS A 404 -8.01 3.56 -19.21
CA LYS A 404 -8.75 4.51 -20.06
C LYS A 404 -10.09 3.96 -20.53
N GLN A 405 -10.14 2.69 -20.94
CA GLN A 405 -11.39 2.05 -21.36
C GLN A 405 -12.42 1.96 -20.22
N LEU A 406 -11.97 1.66 -19.00
CA LEU A 406 -12.84 1.64 -17.81
C LEU A 406 -13.43 3.03 -17.50
N HIS A 407 -12.64 4.09 -17.65
CA HIS A 407 -13.13 5.47 -17.45
C HIS A 407 -14.13 5.92 -18.51
N VAL A 408 -13.88 5.61 -19.80
CA VAL A 408 -14.80 5.97 -20.89
C VAL A 408 -16.17 5.29 -20.71
N ASN A 409 -16.19 4.03 -20.29
CA ASN A 409 -17.44 3.32 -20.04
C ASN A 409 -18.20 3.91 -18.84
N ALA A 410 -17.49 4.35 -17.80
CA ALA A 410 -18.11 4.97 -16.63
C ALA A 410 -18.77 6.34 -16.93
N GLU A 411 -18.26 7.08 -17.91
CA GLU A 411 -18.84 8.37 -18.34
C GLU A 411 -19.95 8.21 -19.39
N THR A 412 -19.89 7.16 -20.22
CA THR A 412 -20.84 6.95 -21.32
C THR A 412 -22.10 6.19 -20.87
N GLU A 413 -22.01 5.35 -19.84
CA GLU A 413 -23.17 4.68 -19.23
C GLU A 413 -23.84 5.58 -18.18
N ASN A 414 -24.49 6.65 -18.63
CA ASN A 414 -25.71 7.13 -17.99
C ASN A 414 -26.86 6.32 -18.61
N PRO A 415 -27.29 5.17 -18.03
CA PRO A 415 -28.42 4.44 -18.57
C PRO A 415 -29.66 5.33 -18.48
N SER A 416 -30.11 5.82 -19.64
CA SER A 416 -31.45 6.39 -19.77
C SER A 416 -32.45 5.33 -19.31
N LEU A 417 -33.20 5.63 -18.24
CA LEU A 417 -34.06 4.71 -17.50
C LEU A 417 -35.29 4.18 -18.28
N ASP A 418 -35.42 4.47 -19.57
CA ASP A 418 -36.66 4.27 -20.34
C ASP A 418 -36.55 3.32 -21.55
N THR A 419 -35.44 2.59 -21.74
CA THR A 419 -35.38 1.55 -22.78
C THR A 419 -35.70 0.17 -22.19
N PRO A 420 -36.87 -0.43 -22.51
CA PRO A 420 -37.18 -1.80 -22.10
C PRO A 420 -36.20 -2.77 -22.77
N TYR A 421 -35.53 -3.57 -21.94
CA TYR A 421 -34.55 -4.55 -22.36
C TYR A 421 -35.26 -5.72 -23.07
N VAL A 422 -35.21 -5.74 -24.41
CA VAL A 422 -35.71 -6.84 -25.23
C VAL A 422 -34.58 -7.85 -25.40
N LEU A 423 -34.73 -9.03 -24.79
CA LEU A 423 -33.81 -10.16 -24.98
C LEU A 423 -33.90 -10.70 -26.42
N PRO A 424 -32.78 -10.90 -27.13
CA PRO A 424 -32.79 -11.63 -28.40
C PRO A 424 -33.02 -13.13 -28.15
N PRO A 425 -33.89 -13.80 -28.94
CA PRO A 425 -34.12 -15.23 -28.82
C PRO A 425 -33.07 -16.06 -29.56
N GLY A 426 -32.46 -17.00 -28.85
CA GLY A 426 -31.73 -18.16 -29.39
C GLY A 426 -30.21 -18.05 -29.29
N LEU A 427 -29.60 -18.94 -28.49
CA LEU A 427 -28.20 -19.39 -28.64
C LEU A 427 -27.95 -20.64 -27.78
N ASP A 428 -27.51 -21.71 -28.45
CA ASP A 428 -27.22 -23.04 -27.92
C ASP A 428 -25.91 -23.10 -27.11
N PRO A 429 -25.71 -24.12 -26.24
CA PRO A 429 -24.74 -24.05 -25.16
C PRO A 429 -23.64 -25.13 -25.24
N GLU A 430 -22.62 -25.03 -26.09
CA GLU A 430 -21.40 -25.86 -25.92
C GLU A 430 -20.11 -25.16 -26.43
N ALA A 431 -19.04 -25.29 -25.62
CA ALA A 431 -17.62 -24.97 -25.84
C ALA A 431 -17.14 -23.50 -25.72
N ASP A 432 -16.51 -23.14 -24.59
CA ASP A 432 -15.04 -22.94 -24.48
C ASP A 432 -14.62 -22.53 -23.04
N ASP A 433 -13.64 -23.23 -22.46
CA ASP A 433 -13.19 -23.15 -21.07
C ASP A 433 -11.96 -22.24 -20.92
N SER A 434 -12.15 -20.92 -20.80
CA SER A 434 -11.09 -20.01 -20.38
C SER A 434 -11.45 -19.26 -19.09
N PRO A 435 -10.71 -19.43 -17.98
CA PRO A 435 -11.00 -18.77 -16.71
C PRO A 435 -10.69 -17.28 -16.79
N SER A 436 -11.73 -16.44 -16.73
CA SER A 436 -11.56 -15.00 -16.59
C SER A 436 -11.10 -14.65 -15.16
N LEU A 437 -10.07 -13.80 -15.08
CA LEU A 437 -9.49 -13.35 -13.82
C LEU A 437 -10.51 -12.52 -13.03
N PRO A 438 -10.56 -12.63 -11.69
CA PRO A 438 -11.43 -11.81 -10.87
C PRO A 438 -11.14 -10.32 -11.12
N LEU A 439 -12.21 -9.53 -11.29
CA LEU A 439 -12.16 -8.07 -11.36
C LEU A 439 -11.66 -7.52 -10.02
N VAL A 440 -10.35 -7.52 -9.82
CA VAL A 440 -9.71 -6.77 -8.75
C VAL A 440 -9.89 -5.30 -9.09
N SER A 441 -10.42 -4.50 -8.16
CA SER A 441 -10.61 -3.06 -8.37
C SER A 441 -9.26 -2.44 -8.77
N LEU A 442 -9.13 -2.04 -10.05
CA LEU A 442 -7.93 -1.50 -10.68
C LEU A 442 -7.67 -0.04 -10.27
N GLU A 443 -7.99 0.32 -9.03
CA GLU A 443 -7.95 1.71 -8.55
C GLU A 443 -6.52 2.29 -8.49
N HIS A 444 -5.49 1.45 -8.51
CA HIS A 444 -4.10 1.91 -8.45
C HIS A 444 -3.23 1.30 -9.54
N PRO A 445 -2.43 2.11 -10.27
CA PRO A 445 -1.50 1.60 -11.26
C PRO A 445 -0.49 0.65 -10.60
N LEU A 446 -0.36 -0.55 -11.18
CA LEU A 446 0.55 -1.58 -10.67
C LEU A 446 2.02 -1.20 -10.79
N ILE A 447 2.33 -0.30 -11.71
CA ILE A 447 3.66 0.24 -11.94
C ILE A 447 3.66 1.65 -11.39
N SER A 448 4.33 1.83 -10.26
CA SER A 448 4.51 3.16 -9.68
C SER A 448 5.69 3.88 -10.32
N ALA A 449 5.79 5.19 -10.12
CA ALA A 449 6.90 5.99 -10.64
C ALA A 449 8.25 5.42 -10.17
N GLU A 450 8.35 4.97 -8.92
CA GLU A 450 9.57 4.42 -8.30
C GLU A 450 10.13 3.18 -9.01
N THR A 451 9.34 2.52 -9.86
CA THR A 451 9.79 1.41 -10.72
C THR A 451 10.84 1.89 -11.73
N TYR A 452 10.80 3.16 -12.15
CA TYR A 452 11.65 3.71 -13.23
C TYR A 452 13.04 4.14 -12.76
N THR A 453 13.19 4.56 -11.49
CA THR A 453 14.47 4.98 -10.89
C THR A 453 15.66 4.04 -11.18
N PRO A 454 15.59 2.71 -10.94
CA PRO A 454 16.72 1.81 -11.21
C PRO A 454 17.10 1.76 -12.69
N PHE A 455 16.15 1.90 -13.61
CA PHE A 455 16.44 1.94 -15.05
C PHE A 455 17.18 3.22 -15.42
N ILE A 456 16.76 4.38 -14.88
CA ILE A 456 17.47 5.64 -15.06
C ILE A 456 18.91 5.50 -14.54
N ALA A 457 19.10 4.98 -13.33
CA ALA A 457 20.42 4.82 -12.73
C ALA A 457 21.34 3.88 -13.55
N GLN A 458 20.83 2.73 -14.01
CA GLN A 458 21.65 1.74 -14.74
C GLN A 458 21.89 2.12 -16.21
N LEU A 459 20.92 2.80 -16.84
CA LEU A 459 21.03 3.24 -18.24
C LEU A 459 21.69 4.61 -18.37
N SER A 460 21.88 5.34 -17.26
CA SER A 460 22.71 6.53 -17.24
C SER A 460 24.13 6.24 -17.73
N PRO A 461 24.74 7.20 -18.44
CA PRO A 461 26.09 7.06 -18.94
C PRO A 461 27.05 7.01 -17.74
N GLY A 462 27.95 6.03 -17.72
CA GLY A 462 28.85 5.75 -16.60
C GLY A 462 30.30 6.04 -16.96
N ARG A 463 31.11 6.43 -15.96
CA ARG A 463 32.51 6.88 -16.14
C ARG A 463 33.45 5.86 -16.81
N LYS A 464 33.24 4.56 -16.56
CA LYS A 464 34.24 3.51 -16.87
C LYS A 464 33.97 2.68 -18.12
N ARG A 465 32.89 2.92 -18.85
CA ARG A 465 32.60 2.11 -20.04
C ARG A 465 32.11 3.01 -21.17
N PRO A 466 32.83 3.10 -22.29
CA PRO A 466 32.31 3.68 -23.53
C PRO A 466 31.24 2.74 -24.09
N VAL A 467 30.07 2.69 -23.44
CA VAL A 467 28.97 1.82 -23.84
C VAL A 467 28.19 2.52 -24.95
N LEU A 468 28.19 1.90 -26.12
CA LEU A 468 27.21 2.02 -27.20
C LEU A 468 26.69 3.45 -27.40
N ARG A 469 27.39 4.25 -28.22
CA ARG A 469 26.86 5.50 -28.81
C ARG A 469 25.54 5.33 -29.61
N ARG A 470 24.93 4.15 -29.61
CA ARG A 470 23.78 3.74 -30.43
C ARG A 470 22.59 3.16 -29.66
N SER A 471 22.64 3.02 -28.33
CA SER A 471 21.41 2.64 -27.63
C SER A 471 20.54 3.87 -27.44
N ASP A 472 19.45 3.97 -28.21
CA ASP A 472 18.52 5.11 -28.29
C ASP A 472 17.76 5.43 -26.98
N LEU A 473 17.97 4.64 -25.93
CA LEU A 473 17.31 4.79 -24.64
C LEU A 473 18.16 5.64 -23.69
N PHE A 474 17.94 6.95 -23.77
CA PHE A 474 18.50 7.91 -22.83
C PHE A 474 17.61 8.03 -21.57
N PRO A 475 18.21 8.28 -20.39
CA PRO A 475 17.47 8.63 -19.18
C PRO A 475 16.36 9.69 -19.37
N SER A 476 16.57 10.68 -20.24
CA SER A 476 15.55 11.67 -20.60
C SER A 476 14.34 11.08 -21.33
N GLN A 477 14.54 10.05 -22.17
CA GLN A 477 13.45 9.32 -22.80
C GLN A 477 12.61 8.57 -21.77
N ILE A 478 13.24 8.03 -20.72
CA ILE A 478 12.53 7.35 -19.62
C ILE A 478 11.60 8.32 -18.90
N ILE A 479 12.07 9.55 -18.61
CA ILE A 479 11.23 10.61 -18.01
C ILE A 479 10.05 10.96 -18.92
N ARG A 480 10.29 11.09 -20.23
CA ARG A 480 9.23 11.34 -21.22
C ARG A 480 8.22 10.19 -21.26
N ASP A 481 8.68 8.96 -21.24
CA ASP A 481 7.83 7.78 -21.24
C ASP A 481 6.93 7.75 -19.98
N MET A 482 7.46 8.09 -18.81
CA MET A 482 6.66 8.25 -17.59
C MET A 482 5.56 9.29 -17.74
N THR A 483 5.87 10.49 -18.26
CA THR A 483 4.88 11.55 -18.42
C THR A 483 3.81 11.20 -19.46
N THR A 484 4.17 10.47 -20.53
CA THR A 484 3.19 9.97 -21.52
C THR A 484 2.19 8.96 -20.94
N LEU A 485 2.59 8.24 -19.90
CA LEU A 485 1.74 7.30 -19.16
C LEU A 485 0.93 7.99 -18.06
N GLY A 486 1.02 9.32 -17.92
CA GLY A 486 0.38 10.07 -16.84
C GLY A 486 1.02 9.86 -15.47
N LEU A 487 2.20 9.25 -15.41
CA LEU A 487 2.98 9.12 -14.18
C LEU A 487 3.76 10.41 -13.95
N ARG A 488 3.74 10.93 -12.71
CA ARG A 488 4.50 12.11 -12.32
C ARG A 488 5.93 11.71 -11.91
N PRO A 489 6.98 12.14 -12.63
CA PRO A 489 8.35 11.91 -12.20
C PRO A 489 8.62 12.61 -10.87
N THR A 490 9.22 11.88 -9.93
CA THR A 490 9.63 12.41 -8.61
C THR A 490 11.03 13.01 -8.67
N VAL A 491 11.41 13.78 -7.64
CA VAL A 491 12.74 14.40 -7.51
C VAL A 491 13.87 13.39 -7.72
N TYR A 492 13.73 12.15 -7.23
CA TYR A 492 14.74 11.10 -7.38
C TYR A 492 15.02 10.69 -8.83
N HIS A 493 14.02 10.78 -9.71
CA HIS A 493 14.23 10.50 -11.14
C HIS A 493 15.13 11.56 -11.77
N PHE A 494 14.90 12.83 -11.41
CA PHE A 494 15.75 13.93 -11.82
C PHE A 494 17.12 13.89 -11.13
N THR A 495 17.20 13.41 -9.88
CA THR A 495 18.46 13.16 -9.18
C THR A 495 19.32 12.16 -9.95
N GLU A 496 18.78 10.99 -10.30
CA GLU A 496 19.56 9.99 -11.06
C GLU A 496 19.91 10.46 -12.49
N LEU A 497 19.04 11.25 -13.12
CA LEU A 497 19.31 11.88 -14.42
C LEU A 497 20.48 12.88 -14.34
N ALA A 498 20.41 13.82 -13.40
CA ALA A 498 21.41 14.87 -13.24
C ALA A 498 22.75 14.29 -12.77
N ARG A 499 22.70 13.32 -11.85
CA ARG A 499 23.84 12.51 -11.39
C ARG A 499 24.54 11.82 -12.57
N GLY A 500 23.78 11.18 -13.47
CA GLY A 500 24.31 10.54 -14.68
C GLY A 500 25.09 11.51 -15.57
N TYR A 501 24.57 12.71 -15.81
CA TYR A 501 25.29 13.75 -16.56
C TYR A 501 26.56 14.22 -15.84
N ALA A 502 26.47 14.47 -14.53
CA ALA A 502 27.61 14.93 -13.73
C ALA A 502 28.76 13.91 -13.72
N LEU A 503 28.46 12.61 -13.57
CA LEU A 503 29.47 11.54 -13.56
C LEU A 503 30.27 11.39 -14.86
N VAL A 504 29.72 11.89 -15.98
CA VAL A 504 30.36 11.87 -17.31
C VAL A 504 31.14 13.17 -17.57
N GLY A 505 31.04 14.16 -16.69
CA GLY A 505 31.62 15.49 -16.90
C GLY A 505 30.75 16.41 -17.76
N GLU A 506 29.49 16.06 -18.00
CA GLU A 506 28.53 16.87 -18.76
C GLU A 506 27.87 17.93 -17.86
N ARG A 507 28.71 18.79 -17.28
CA ARG A 507 28.34 19.81 -16.30
C ARG A 507 27.13 20.64 -16.70
N THR A 508 27.15 21.20 -17.91
CA THR A 508 26.07 22.05 -18.42
C THR A 508 24.73 21.32 -18.45
N LYS A 509 24.69 20.01 -18.75
CA LYS A 509 23.45 19.24 -18.79
C LYS A 509 22.94 18.92 -17.38
N ALA A 510 23.85 18.55 -16.47
CA ALA A 510 23.50 18.30 -15.07
C ALA A 510 22.91 19.56 -14.41
N LEU A 511 23.56 20.71 -14.59
CA LEU A 511 23.10 21.99 -14.04
C LEU A 511 21.79 22.45 -14.69
N LYS A 512 21.61 22.24 -16.00
CA LYS A 512 20.31 22.50 -16.65
C LYS A 512 19.17 21.75 -15.98
N VAL A 513 19.34 20.48 -15.61
CA VAL A 513 18.29 19.72 -14.91
C VAL A 513 17.96 20.39 -13.56
N LEU A 514 18.98 20.80 -12.80
CA LEU A 514 18.80 21.51 -11.54
C LEU A 514 18.09 22.86 -11.75
N ASP A 515 18.53 23.66 -12.72
CA ASP A 515 17.95 24.97 -13.05
C ASP A 515 16.48 24.86 -13.43
N HIS A 516 16.08 23.81 -14.17
CA HIS A 516 14.67 23.60 -14.51
C HIS A 516 13.82 23.30 -13.27
N LEU A 517 14.33 22.53 -12.32
CA LEU A 517 13.64 22.26 -11.06
C LEU A 517 13.58 23.52 -10.18
N GLU A 518 14.66 24.29 -10.10
CA GLU A 518 14.68 25.55 -9.34
C GLU A 518 13.77 26.62 -9.95
N ALA A 519 13.73 26.74 -11.28
CA ALA A 519 12.87 27.68 -11.98
C ALA A 519 11.38 27.36 -11.82
N ALA A 520 11.01 26.06 -11.74
CA ALA A 520 9.64 25.64 -11.43
C ALA A 520 9.25 25.90 -9.95
N HIS A 521 10.25 26.09 -9.09
CA HIS A 521 10.09 26.35 -7.67
C HIS A 521 10.95 27.53 -7.24
N PRO A 522 10.68 28.75 -7.76
CA PRO A 522 11.46 29.91 -7.39
C PRO A 522 11.37 30.07 -5.88
N VAL A 523 12.53 30.29 -5.24
CA VAL A 523 12.56 30.70 -3.85
C VAL A 523 11.80 32.01 -3.83
N GLN A 524 10.57 31.99 -3.31
CA GLN A 524 9.81 33.21 -3.15
C GLN A 524 10.71 34.10 -2.28
N ALA A 525 11.17 35.20 -2.86
CA ALA A 525 11.85 36.27 -2.15
C ALA A 525 10.81 36.92 -1.23
N SER A 526 10.45 36.18 -0.20
CA SER A 526 9.50 36.48 0.86
C SER A 526 10.31 36.31 2.13
N GLN A 527 10.29 37.21 3.10
CA GLN A 527 9.40 38.32 3.38
C GLN A 527 10.14 39.10 4.47
N GLU A 528 10.79 40.21 4.15
CA GLU A 528 11.33 41.10 5.18
C GLU A 528 10.24 42.01 5.81
N ASP A 529 8.99 41.98 5.31
CA ASP A 529 8.00 43.03 5.65
C ASP A 529 6.71 42.61 6.36
N THR A 530 6.55 41.39 6.88
CA THR A 530 5.34 41.08 7.68
C THR A 530 5.63 40.27 8.93
N SER A 531 5.96 41.01 9.98
CA SER A 531 6.09 40.64 11.40
C SER A 531 4.80 40.16 12.08
N GLU A 532 3.80 39.61 11.39
CA GLU A 532 2.54 39.23 12.05
C GLU A 532 1.89 38.02 11.37
N LEU A 533 2.25 36.81 11.82
CA LEU A 533 1.40 35.59 11.89
C LEU A 533 2.28 34.38 12.23
N SER A 534 2.77 34.33 13.47
CA SER A 534 3.35 33.10 14.02
C SER A 534 2.23 32.10 14.33
N GLY A 535 2.15 30.98 13.62
CA GLY A 535 1.18 29.93 14.00
C GLY A 535 1.00 28.74 13.08
N SER A 536 1.46 28.73 11.83
CA SER A 536 1.29 27.53 10.98
C SER A 536 2.45 26.55 11.15
N SER A 537 2.20 25.44 11.83
CA SER A 537 3.12 24.31 11.94
C SER A 537 3.43 23.70 10.56
N PHE A 538 4.70 23.35 10.34
CA PHE A 538 5.23 22.82 9.07
C PHE A 538 4.76 21.39 8.72
N GLU A 539 3.89 20.77 9.53
CA GLU A 539 3.35 19.42 9.25
C GLU A 539 2.47 19.39 8.00
N ASP A 540 1.99 20.54 7.49
CA ASP A 540 1.14 20.60 6.30
C ASP A 540 1.93 20.64 4.97
N VAL A 541 3.27 20.67 4.99
CA VAL A 541 4.09 20.77 3.75
C VAL A 541 4.01 19.51 2.87
N THR A 542 3.61 18.37 3.43
CA THR A 542 3.32 17.17 2.63
C THR A 542 1.96 17.24 1.92
N SER A 543 1.02 18.06 2.43
CA SER A 543 -0.29 18.34 1.81
C SER A 543 -0.24 19.46 0.76
N VAL A 544 0.86 20.23 0.68
CA VAL A 544 1.08 21.28 -0.35
C VAL A 544 1.58 20.68 -1.69
N ASN A 545 1.20 19.43 -2.00
CA ASN A 545 1.12 18.96 -3.39
C ASN A 545 -0.14 19.49 -4.10
N LYS A 546 -0.61 20.68 -3.70
CA LYS A 546 -1.61 21.45 -4.46
C LYS A 546 -1.03 21.71 -5.84
N GLU A 547 -1.72 21.17 -6.84
CA GLU A 547 -1.34 21.09 -8.24
C GLU A 547 -0.76 22.41 -8.77
N ARG A 548 0.57 22.53 -8.78
CA ARG A 548 1.25 23.59 -9.52
C ARG A 548 1.26 23.23 -11.00
N LYS A 549 1.07 24.25 -11.84
CA LYS A 549 0.83 24.12 -13.29
C LYS A 549 1.86 23.28 -14.04
N ASP A 550 3.11 23.21 -13.56
CA ASP A 550 4.19 22.60 -14.34
C ASP A 550 4.47 21.14 -13.97
N GLY A 551 3.86 20.62 -12.91
CA GLY A 551 3.96 19.21 -12.51
C GLY A 551 5.37 18.73 -12.10
N LEU A 552 6.37 19.62 -12.04
CA LEU A 552 7.73 19.29 -11.62
C LEU A 552 7.84 19.21 -10.08
N PRO A 553 8.74 18.35 -9.56
CA PRO A 553 8.94 18.19 -8.12
C PRO A 553 9.92 19.24 -7.55
N LEU A 554 9.72 19.60 -6.28
CA LEU A 554 10.64 20.49 -5.54
C LEU A 554 12.03 19.83 -5.43
N PRO A 555 13.13 20.53 -5.80
CA PRO A 555 14.47 20.02 -5.55
C PRO A 555 14.68 19.90 -4.03
N ASP A 556 15.19 18.75 -3.59
CA ASP A 556 15.46 18.46 -2.18
C ASP A 556 16.96 18.45 -1.88
N LEU A 557 17.33 18.49 -0.60
CA LEU A 557 18.74 18.47 -0.19
C LEU A 557 19.49 17.24 -0.74
N VAL A 558 18.80 16.10 -0.87
CA VAL A 558 19.37 14.86 -1.40
C VAL A 558 19.84 15.03 -2.85
N LEU A 559 19.08 15.74 -3.70
CA LEU A 559 19.48 16.09 -5.06
C LEU A 559 20.80 16.87 -5.09
N TYR A 560 20.93 17.94 -4.29
CA TYR A 560 22.16 18.75 -4.25
C TYR A 560 23.35 17.91 -3.79
N ILE A 561 23.21 17.14 -2.71
CA ILE A 561 24.31 16.31 -2.21
C ILE A 561 24.73 15.24 -3.23
N ALA A 562 23.76 14.60 -3.90
CA ALA A 562 24.04 13.61 -4.93
C ALA A 562 24.78 14.20 -6.14
N LEU A 563 24.41 15.43 -6.56
CA LEU A 563 25.09 16.16 -7.63
C LEU A 563 26.53 16.54 -7.26
N MET A 564 26.73 17.12 -6.07
CA MET A 564 28.08 17.47 -5.59
C MET A 564 28.99 16.24 -5.56
N ARG A 565 28.52 15.11 -5.00
CA ARG A 565 29.29 13.84 -5.02
C ARG A 565 29.64 13.39 -6.42
N SER A 566 28.71 13.53 -7.36
CA SER A 566 28.94 13.11 -8.75
C SER A 566 29.98 13.96 -9.45
N PHE A 567 30.01 15.26 -9.20
CA PHE A 567 31.05 16.16 -9.69
C PHE A 567 32.41 15.90 -9.03
N ILE A 568 32.46 15.65 -7.72
CA ILE A 568 33.69 15.22 -7.02
C ILE A 568 34.23 13.94 -7.67
N MET A 569 33.36 12.94 -7.87
CA MET A 569 33.73 11.69 -8.55
C MET A 569 34.21 11.94 -9.97
N ALA A 570 33.65 12.91 -10.70
CA ALA A 570 34.09 13.31 -12.04
C ALA A 570 35.37 14.16 -12.06
N ARG A 571 35.84 14.64 -10.88
CA ARG A 571 36.92 15.64 -10.72
C ARG A 571 36.59 17.02 -11.28
N ASP A 572 35.31 17.40 -11.30
CA ASP A 572 34.84 18.72 -11.72
C ASP A 572 34.54 19.61 -10.51
N LEU A 573 35.57 20.23 -9.94
CA LEU A 573 35.44 21.05 -8.72
C LEU A 573 34.64 22.33 -8.94
N GLU A 574 34.60 22.85 -10.18
CA GLU A 574 33.78 23.99 -10.55
C GLU A 574 32.29 23.64 -10.47
N GLY A 575 31.91 22.45 -10.96
CA GLY A 575 30.55 21.94 -10.82
C GLY A 575 30.12 21.77 -9.35
N VAL A 576 31.04 21.33 -8.47
CA VAL A 576 30.76 21.24 -7.02
C VAL A 576 30.49 22.63 -6.43
N ALA A 577 31.34 23.60 -6.73
CA ALA A 577 31.21 24.97 -6.21
C ALA A 577 29.91 25.63 -6.68
N GLU A 578 29.49 25.41 -7.94
CA GLU A 578 28.25 25.95 -8.46
C GLU A 578 27.01 25.35 -7.77
N VAL A 579 26.98 24.02 -7.60
CA VAL A 579 25.88 23.34 -6.91
C VAL A 579 25.81 23.76 -5.44
N ASP A 580 26.96 23.89 -4.76
CA ASP A 580 27.04 24.40 -3.39
C ASP A 580 26.50 25.84 -3.26
N GLY A 581 26.85 26.71 -4.21
CA GLY A 581 26.32 28.07 -4.29
C GLY A 581 24.79 28.08 -4.39
N LYS A 582 24.22 27.31 -5.32
CA LYS A 582 22.75 27.20 -5.50
C LYS A 582 22.06 26.62 -4.26
N MET A 583 22.65 25.58 -3.66
CA MET A 583 22.15 24.98 -2.42
C MET A 583 22.10 26.00 -1.28
N LYS A 584 23.19 26.76 -1.07
CA LYS A 584 23.28 27.81 -0.05
C LYS A 584 22.30 28.94 -0.28
N SER A 585 22.13 29.38 -1.53
CA SER A 585 21.12 30.39 -1.88
C SER A 585 19.70 29.94 -1.55
N ARG A 586 19.41 28.63 -1.63
CA ARG A 586 18.07 28.08 -1.37
C ARG A 586 17.82 27.77 0.11
N TYR A 587 18.77 27.15 0.80
CA TYR A 587 18.57 26.63 2.16
C TYR A 587 19.26 27.46 3.26
N GLY A 588 20.13 28.40 2.89
CA GLY A 588 20.99 29.15 3.81
C GLY A 588 22.33 28.44 4.02
N SER A 589 23.12 28.96 4.98
CA SER A 589 24.37 28.34 5.40
C SER A 589 24.12 26.98 6.06
N MET A 590 25.12 26.11 6.09
CA MET A 590 25.06 24.82 6.80
C MET A 590 24.69 25.00 8.28
N ARG A 591 25.17 26.09 8.91
CA ARG A 591 24.79 26.45 10.28
C ARG A 591 23.30 26.79 10.40
N ASP A 592 22.73 27.43 9.40
CA ASP A 592 21.31 27.76 9.38
C ASP A 592 20.47 26.49 9.25
N MET A 593 20.91 25.54 8.42
CA MET A 593 20.28 24.23 8.27
C MET A 593 20.34 23.41 9.57
N GLN A 594 21.48 23.38 10.26
CA GLN A 594 21.63 22.73 11.57
C GLN A 594 20.71 23.37 12.63
N THR A 595 20.71 24.71 12.70
CA THR A 595 19.88 25.46 13.66
C THR A 595 18.38 25.21 13.43
N ARG A 596 17.94 25.11 12.17
CA ARG A 596 16.55 24.73 11.83
C ARG A 596 16.24 23.30 12.26
N ASN A 597 17.15 22.36 11.99
CA ASN A 597 16.97 20.96 12.36
C ASN A 597 16.85 20.76 13.89
N GLU A 598 17.66 21.46 14.68
CA GLU A 598 17.58 21.40 16.16
C GLU A 598 16.21 21.86 16.68
N LYS A 599 15.61 22.86 16.04
CA LYS A 599 14.26 23.34 16.37
C LYS A 599 13.18 22.33 15.98
N GLU A 600 13.34 21.67 14.83
CA GLU A 600 12.31 20.80 14.25
C GLU A 600 12.40 19.33 14.71
N LYS A 601 13.55 18.88 15.25
CA LYS A 601 13.80 17.50 15.72
C LYS A 601 13.49 16.42 14.65
N VAL A 602 13.65 16.76 13.37
CA VAL A 602 13.36 15.83 12.27
C VAL A 602 14.59 14.97 11.98
N GLY A 603 14.57 13.71 12.42
CA GLY A 603 15.71 12.80 12.31
C GLY A 603 16.29 12.62 10.90
N SER A 604 15.48 12.74 9.84
CA SER A 604 15.94 12.61 8.45
C SER A 604 16.84 13.75 7.99
N VAL A 605 16.72 14.95 8.58
CA VAL A 605 17.56 16.10 8.20
C VAL A 605 18.98 15.91 8.74
N LYS A 606 19.13 15.30 9.93
CA LYS A 606 20.44 15.04 10.52
C LYS A 606 21.28 14.12 9.63
N GLU A 607 20.73 13.01 9.15
CA GLU A 607 21.48 12.08 8.30
C GLU A 607 21.94 12.73 6.99
N ASN A 608 21.11 13.58 6.39
CA ASN A 608 21.50 14.33 5.20
C ASN A 608 22.61 15.36 5.48
N LEU A 609 22.64 15.96 6.67
CA LEU A 609 23.70 16.88 7.09
C LEU A 609 25.00 16.14 7.36
N ASP A 610 24.97 15.00 8.05
CA ASP A 610 26.14 14.15 8.26
C ASP A 610 26.74 13.72 6.91
N TYR A 611 25.87 13.35 5.96
CA TYR A 611 26.25 13.00 4.59
C TYR A 611 26.84 14.19 3.82
N LEU A 612 26.32 15.41 4.04
CA LEU A 612 26.87 16.63 3.44
C LEU A 612 28.24 17.00 4.02
N GLU A 613 28.49 16.79 5.31
CA GLU A 613 29.81 16.98 5.92
C GLU A 613 30.87 16.06 5.29
N GLU A 614 30.52 14.80 5.02
CA GLU A 614 31.39 13.87 4.28
C GLU A 614 31.73 14.41 2.89
N VAL A 615 30.76 14.98 2.16
CA VAL A 615 30.99 15.59 0.84
C VAL A 615 31.96 16.77 0.91
N TYR A 616 31.81 17.64 1.90
CA TYR A 616 32.74 18.77 2.07
C TYR A 616 34.15 18.30 2.39
N ARG A 617 34.30 17.22 3.16
CA ARG A 617 35.61 16.61 3.45
C ARG A 617 36.26 16.09 2.18
N ASP A 618 35.51 15.35 1.36
CA ASP A 618 35.99 14.82 0.09
C ASP A 618 36.37 15.94 -0.89
N TRP A 619 35.53 16.98 -0.97
CA TRP A 619 35.80 18.15 -1.80
C TRP A 619 37.09 18.87 -1.35
N HIS A 620 37.26 19.11 -0.05
CA HIS A 620 38.46 19.75 0.48
C HIS A 620 39.72 18.91 0.22
N SER A 621 39.65 17.59 0.39
CA SER A 621 40.76 16.69 0.07
C SER A 621 41.17 16.75 -1.41
N MET A 622 40.19 16.85 -2.31
CA MET A 622 40.45 16.96 -3.75
C MET A 622 41.02 18.33 -4.13
N GLU A 623 40.59 19.39 -3.47
CA GLU A 623 41.12 20.74 -3.68
C GLU A 623 42.58 20.85 -3.24
N VAL A 624 42.93 20.28 -2.08
CA VAL A 624 44.32 20.21 -1.60
C VAL A 624 45.18 19.39 -2.57
N ALA A 625 44.68 18.25 -3.07
CA ALA A 625 45.40 17.46 -4.06
C ALA A 625 45.66 18.25 -5.36
N ARG A 626 44.67 19.02 -5.84
CA ARG A 626 44.80 19.89 -7.01
C ARG A 626 45.82 21.01 -6.83
N GLN A 627 46.00 21.52 -5.61
CA GLN A 627 46.99 22.57 -5.31
C GLN A 627 48.43 22.05 -5.21
N LEU A 628 48.60 20.74 -4.99
CA LEU A 628 49.90 20.08 -4.92
C LEU A 628 50.38 19.57 -6.29
N GLU A 629 49.46 19.34 -7.23
CA GLU A 629 49.72 19.10 -8.66
C GLU A 629 50.09 20.39 -9.38
#